data_AF-A0A3P7URN0-F1
#
_entry.id   AF-A0A3P7URN0-F1
#
_cell.length_a   1.000
_cell.length_b   1.000
_cell.length_c   1.000
_cell.angle_alpha   90.00
_cell.angle_beta   90.00
_cell.angle_gamma   90.00
#
_symmetry.space_group_name_H-M   'P 1'
#
loop_
_entity.id
_entity.type
_entity.pdbx_description
1 polymer ?
#
loop_
_entity_poly.entity_id
_entity_poly.type
_entity_poly.pdbx_seq_one_letter_code
_entity_poly.pdbx_strand_id
1 'polypeptide(L)'
;MGDMRRAEEIKDMDPVSVKVRDWAEGKQKNIRALLGSLNDVLWEGAEKWQQPSMGDLLSAAQVKRSYFKACLVVHPDKQVGEPHEQLAQAIFTMLNEAWNAFEQNSSELV
;
A
#
# COMPACT_ATOMS: atom_id res chain seq x y z
N MET A 1 28.02 -6.29 -1.39
CA MET A 1 27.47 -7.23 -2.40
C MET A 1 25.94 -7.19 -2.50
N GLY A 2 25.19 -6.71 -1.50
CA GLY A 2 23.73 -6.50 -1.61
C GLY A 2 23.33 -5.27 -2.44
N ASP A 3 24.11 -4.18 -2.37
CA ASP A 3 23.79 -2.92 -3.04
C ASP A 3 23.89 -2.97 -4.58
N MET A 4 24.76 -3.83 -5.11
CA MET A 4 25.02 -3.91 -6.56
C MET A 4 23.91 -4.66 -7.30
N ARG A 5 23.32 -5.71 -6.68
CA ARG A 5 22.15 -6.43 -7.24
C ARG A 5 20.90 -5.54 -7.23
N ARG A 6 20.72 -4.77 -6.15
CA ARG A 6 19.61 -3.84 -6.01
C ARG A 6 19.63 -2.75 -7.09
N ALA A 7 20.82 -2.22 -7.40
CA ALA A 7 21.00 -1.22 -8.44
C ALA A 7 20.76 -1.76 -9.87
N GLU A 8 21.07 -3.04 -10.12
CA GLU A 8 20.78 -3.70 -11.40
C GLU A 8 19.29 -4.02 -11.55
N GLU A 9 18.61 -4.47 -10.50
CA GLU A 9 17.16 -4.70 -10.52
C GLU A 9 16.37 -3.38 -10.69
N ILE A 10 16.85 -2.26 -10.14
CA ILE A 10 16.19 -0.94 -10.28
C ILE A 10 16.28 -0.38 -11.71
N LYS A 11 17.31 -0.74 -12.49
CA LYS A 11 17.51 -0.19 -13.84
C LYS A 11 16.40 -0.54 -14.84
N ASP A 12 15.74 -1.68 -14.64
CA ASP A 12 14.65 -2.15 -15.50
C ASP A 12 13.26 -1.99 -14.84
N MET A 13 13.20 -1.42 -13.63
CA MET A 13 11.95 -1.19 -12.92
C MET A 13 11.34 0.16 -13.31
N ASP A 14 10.04 0.14 -13.59
CA ASP A 14 9.27 1.35 -13.83
C ASP A 14 9.37 2.30 -12.60
N PRO A 15 9.54 3.63 -12.81
CA PRO A 15 9.65 4.61 -11.72
C PRO A 15 8.54 4.54 -10.67
N VAL A 16 7.33 4.14 -11.07
CA VAL A 16 6.20 3.90 -10.14
C VAL A 16 6.51 2.75 -9.20
N SER A 17 7.06 1.67 -9.72
CA SER A 17 7.40 0.48 -8.95
C SER A 17 8.50 0.77 -7.93
N VAL A 18 9.48 1.60 -8.30
CA VAL A 18 10.51 2.10 -7.37
C VAL A 18 9.88 2.94 -6.26
N LYS A 19 9.03 3.91 -6.60
CA LYS A 19 8.35 4.77 -5.62
C LYS A 19 7.57 3.95 -4.59
N VAL A 20 6.79 2.96 -5.05
CA VAL A 20 5.98 2.10 -4.16
C VAL A 20 6.87 1.18 -3.32
N ARG A 21 7.96 0.64 -3.87
CA ARG A 21 8.93 -0.16 -3.11
C ARG A 21 9.59 0.64 -2.00
N ASP A 22 10.09 1.83 -2.31
CA ASP A 22 10.77 2.70 -1.35
C ASP A 22 9.80 3.14 -0.26
N TRP A 23 8.57 3.48 -0.65
CA TRP A 23 7.51 3.73 0.33
C TRP A 23 7.29 2.52 1.22
N ALA A 24 7.16 1.31 0.69
CA ALA A 24 6.83 0.12 1.46
C ALA A 24 8.01 -0.52 2.22
N GLU A 25 9.24 -0.04 2.01
CA GLU A 25 10.43 -0.61 2.62
C GLU A 25 10.33 -0.65 4.15
N GLY A 26 10.53 -1.84 4.73
CA GLY A 26 10.44 -2.08 6.17
C GLY A 26 9.02 -2.24 6.71
N LYS A 27 7.96 -2.05 5.90
CA LYS A 27 6.56 -2.20 6.29
C LYS A 27 5.70 -3.03 5.34
N GLN A 28 6.30 -3.77 4.41
CA GLN A 28 5.61 -4.56 3.38
C GLN A 28 4.57 -5.56 3.95
N LYS A 29 4.80 -6.09 5.16
CA LYS A 29 3.89 -7.03 5.84
C LYS A 29 3.08 -6.39 6.96
N ASN A 30 3.16 -5.07 7.13
CA ASN A 30 2.50 -4.35 8.20
C ASN A 30 1.41 -3.43 7.62
N ILE A 31 0.21 -3.99 7.47
CA ILE A 31 -0.93 -3.26 6.91
C ILE A 31 -1.25 -1.97 7.68
N ARG A 32 -1.00 -1.93 9.01
CA ARG A 32 -1.23 -0.72 9.80
C ARG A 32 -0.26 0.40 9.40
N ALA A 33 1.02 0.07 9.25
CA ALA A 33 2.03 1.03 8.84
C ALA A 33 1.79 1.52 7.41
N LEU A 34 1.39 0.64 6.48
CA LEU A 34 1.05 1.03 5.11
C LEU A 34 -0.15 1.99 5.09
N LEU A 35 -1.26 1.64 5.76
CA LEU A 35 -2.43 2.53 5.83
C LEU A 35 -2.13 3.86 6.52
N GLY A 36 -1.35 3.83 7.61
CA GLY A 36 -0.98 5.03 8.38
C GLY A 36 0.00 5.98 7.67
N SER A 37 0.52 5.61 6.50
CA SER A 37 1.46 6.40 5.71
C SER A 37 1.11 6.43 4.22
N LEU A 38 -0.14 6.14 3.86
CA LEU A 38 -0.55 6.05 2.47
C LEU A 38 -0.48 7.41 1.74
N ASN A 39 -0.61 8.53 2.46
CA ASN A 39 -0.42 9.88 1.89
C ASN A 39 0.97 10.08 1.28
N ASP A 40 1.98 9.37 1.76
CA ASP A 40 3.37 9.54 1.31
C ASP A 40 3.58 9.04 -0.14
N VAL A 41 2.67 8.21 -0.64
CA VAL A 41 2.80 7.57 -1.96
C VAL A 41 1.68 7.90 -2.93
N LEU A 42 0.52 8.36 -2.45
CA LEU A 42 -0.60 8.79 -3.30
C LEU A 42 -0.22 9.97 -4.20
N TRP A 43 -1.02 10.16 -5.24
CA TRP A 43 -0.94 11.31 -6.13
C TRP A 43 -1.63 12.54 -5.50
N GLU A 44 -1.28 13.72 -6.02
CA GLU A 44 -1.95 14.97 -5.64
C GLU A 44 -3.43 14.92 -6.04
N GLY A 45 -4.32 15.36 -5.15
CA GLY A 45 -5.77 15.33 -5.40
C GLY A 45 -6.48 14.02 -5.03
N ALA A 46 -5.80 13.07 -4.37
CA ALA A 46 -6.42 11.87 -3.79
C ALA A 46 -7.31 12.17 -2.55
N GLU A 47 -8.16 13.19 -2.60
CA GLU A 47 -8.91 13.78 -1.48
C GLU A 47 -9.92 12.82 -0.82
N LYS A 48 -10.31 11.75 -1.51
CA LYS A 48 -11.20 10.71 -0.98
C LYS A 48 -10.52 9.86 0.10
N TRP A 49 -9.21 9.97 0.24
CA TRP A 49 -8.46 9.32 1.30
C TRP A 49 -8.23 10.27 2.48
N GLN A 50 -8.60 9.80 3.67
CA GLN A 50 -8.26 10.44 4.93
C GLN A 50 -7.35 9.51 5.71
N GLN A 51 -6.08 9.88 5.84
CA GLN A 51 -5.09 9.04 6.50
C GLN A 51 -5.48 8.81 7.97
N PRO A 52 -5.66 7.54 8.39
CA PRO A 52 -5.97 7.21 9.77
C PRO A 52 -4.78 7.51 10.67
N SER A 53 -5.05 7.92 11.91
CA SER A 53 -4.02 7.92 12.95
C SER A 53 -3.69 6.49 13.36
N MET A 54 -2.57 6.29 14.07
CA MET A 54 -2.28 4.97 14.65
C MET A 54 -3.35 4.50 15.66
N GLY A 55 -4.02 5.43 16.34
CA GLY A 55 -5.16 5.12 17.22
C GLY A 55 -6.37 4.56 16.47
N ASP A 56 -6.53 4.95 15.20
CA ASP A 56 -7.59 4.47 14.30
C ASP A 56 -7.26 3.11 13.65
N LEU A 57 -6.16 2.47 14.04
CA LEU A 57 -5.68 1.21 13.48
C LEU A 57 -5.36 0.15 14.55
N LEU A 58 -5.86 0.31 15.79
CA LEU A 58 -5.57 -0.61 16.89
C LEU A 58 -6.21 -1.99 16.69
N SER A 59 -7.54 -2.02 16.52
CA SER A 59 -8.31 -3.26 16.39
C SER A 59 -8.34 -3.78 14.95
N ALA A 60 -8.53 -5.10 14.78
CA ALA A 60 -8.68 -5.71 13.46
C ALA A 60 -9.86 -5.11 12.67
N ALA A 61 -10.98 -4.80 13.34
CA ALA A 61 -12.14 -4.16 12.71
C ALA A 61 -11.83 -2.75 12.18
N GLN A 62 -11.02 -1.97 12.92
CA GLN A 62 -10.55 -0.67 12.48
C GLN A 62 -9.64 -0.78 11.25
N VAL A 63 -8.66 -1.68 11.28
CA VAL A 63 -7.76 -1.95 10.14
C VAL A 63 -8.57 -2.36 8.91
N LYS A 64 -9.53 -3.30 9.06
CA LYS A 64 -10.41 -3.76 7.98
C LYS A 64 -11.16 -2.60 7.32
N ARG A 65 -11.76 -1.71 8.11
CA ARG A 65 -12.49 -0.54 7.59
C ARG A 65 -11.57 0.40 6.81
N SER A 66 -10.39 0.71 7.35
CA SER A 66 -9.43 1.60 6.70
C SER A 66 -8.86 0.97 5.41
N TYR A 67 -8.59 -0.34 5.42
CA TYR A 67 -8.18 -1.10 4.25
C TYR A 67 -9.20 -0.99 3.11
N PHE A 68 -10.49 -1.28 3.37
CA PHE A 68 -11.52 -1.16 2.34
C PHE A 68 -11.64 0.27 1.79
N LYS A 69 -11.54 1.29 2.65
CA LYS A 69 -11.53 2.69 2.20
C LYS A 69 -10.34 2.97 1.29
N ALA A 70 -9.14 2.49 1.62
CA ALA A 70 -7.95 2.64 0.78
C ALA A 70 -8.17 1.98 -0.58
N CYS A 71 -8.69 0.74 -0.61
CA CYS A 71 -9.01 0.03 -1.83
C CYS A 71 -9.98 0.82 -2.73
N LEU A 72 -10.99 1.50 -2.17
CA LEU A 72 -11.90 2.33 -2.97
C LEU A 72 -11.21 3.52 -3.64
N VAL A 73 -10.13 4.03 -3.05
CA VAL A 73 -9.33 5.14 -3.60
C VAL A 73 -8.41 4.63 -4.71
N VAL A 74 -7.71 3.51 -4.47
CA VAL A 74 -6.68 3.00 -5.39
C VAL A 74 -7.14 1.85 -6.30
N HIS A 75 -8.45 1.57 -6.36
CA HIS A 75 -8.96 0.45 -7.16
C HIS A 75 -8.59 0.61 -8.65
N PRO A 76 -8.00 -0.41 -9.31
CA PRO A 76 -7.59 -0.32 -10.72
C PRO A 76 -8.72 0.15 -11.65
N ASP A 77 -9.92 -0.47 -11.56
CA ASP A 77 -11.09 -0.09 -12.39
C ASP A 77 -11.49 1.40 -12.28
N LYS A 78 -11.21 2.05 -11.16
CA LYS A 78 -11.54 3.47 -10.95
C LYS A 78 -10.47 4.42 -11.49
N GLN A 79 -9.27 3.91 -11.76
CA GLN A 79 -8.11 4.68 -12.19
C GLN A 79 -7.70 4.39 -13.64
N VAL A 80 -8.49 3.59 -14.38
CA VAL A 80 -8.26 3.31 -15.79
C VAL A 80 -8.24 4.61 -16.60
N GLY A 81 -7.17 4.83 -17.35
CA GLY A 81 -6.96 6.01 -18.18
C GLY A 81 -6.47 7.25 -17.42
N GLU A 82 -6.33 7.17 -16.10
CA GLU A 82 -5.78 8.27 -15.30
C GLU A 82 -4.24 8.25 -15.30
N PRO A 83 -3.57 9.41 -15.15
CA PRO A 83 -2.10 9.47 -15.13
C PRO A 83 -1.44 8.60 -14.04
N HIS A 84 -2.17 8.30 -12.97
CA HIS A 84 -1.73 7.50 -11.84
C HIS A 84 -2.26 6.06 -11.84
N GLU A 85 -2.78 5.55 -12.96
CA GLU A 85 -3.31 4.17 -13.08
C GLU A 85 -2.32 3.13 -12.55
N GLN A 86 -1.09 3.16 -13.06
CA GLN A 86 -0.04 2.20 -12.68
C GLN A 86 0.35 2.34 -11.19
N LEU A 87 0.35 3.56 -10.67
CA LEU A 87 0.64 3.84 -9.26
C LEU A 87 -0.45 3.29 -8.35
N ALA A 88 -1.72 3.50 -8.71
CA ALA A 88 -2.86 2.94 -8.00
C ALA A 88 -2.81 1.41 -8.00
N GLN A 89 -2.53 0.80 -9.15
CA GLN A 89 -2.40 -0.66 -9.25
C GLN A 89 -1.27 -1.21 -8.36
N ALA A 90 -0.10 -0.59 -8.38
CA ALA A 90 1.03 -1.00 -7.54
C ALA A 90 0.72 -0.87 -6.03
N ILE A 91 0.12 0.25 -5.61
CA ILE A 91 -0.33 0.44 -4.22
C ILE A 91 -1.39 -0.60 -3.84
N PHE A 92 -2.37 -0.85 -4.71
CA PHE A 92 -3.44 -1.81 -4.46
C PHE A 92 -2.89 -3.22 -4.25
N THR A 93 -1.93 -3.66 -5.07
CA THR A 93 -1.25 -4.96 -4.90
C THR A 93 -0.54 -5.03 -3.54
N MET A 94 0.27 -4.02 -3.19
CA MET A 94 0.98 -3.98 -1.89
C MET A 94 0.03 -4.03 -0.69
N LEU A 95 -1.10 -3.31 -0.76
CA LEU A 95 -2.10 -3.33 0.31
C LEU A 95 -2.78 -4.70 0.41
N ASN A 96 -3.11 -5.36 -0.71
CA ASN A 96 -3.70 -6.71 -0.69
C ASN A 96 -2.75 -7.74 -0.10
N GLU A 97 -1.47 -7.71 -0.46
CA GLU A 97 -0.47 -8.63 0.10
C GLU A 97 -0.36 -8.49 1.63
N ALA A 98 -0.27 -7.25 2.12
CA ALA A 98 -0.21 -6.98 3.55
C ALA A 98 -1.52 -7.33 4.27
N TRP A 99 -2.67 -7.11 3.63
CA TRP A 99 -3.98 -7.50 4.16
C TRP A 99 -4.13 -9.02 4.26
N ASN A 100 -3.72 -9.76 3.24
CA ASN A 100 -3.75 -11.23 3.26
C ASN A 100 -2.85 -11.78 4.36
N ALA A 101 -1.65 -11.22 4.55
CA ALA A 101 -0.79 -11.57 5.66
C ALA A 101 -1.44 -11.25 7.02
N PHE A 102 -2.12 -10.10 7.14
CA PHE A 102 -2.83 -9.71 8.35
C PHE A 102 -3.98 -10.68 8.68
N GLU A 103 -4.79 -11.08 7.70
CA GLU A 103 -5.90 -12.03 7.88
C GLU A 103 -5.40 -13.42 8.28
N GLN A 104 -4.31 -13.91 7.67
CA GLN A 104 -3.69 -15.19 8.04
C GLN A 104 -3.26 -15.19 9.52
N ASN A 105 -2.55 -14.15 9.95
CA ASN A 105 -2.14 -14.00 11.35
C ASN A 105 -3.32 -13.79 12.32
N SER A 106 -4.42 -13.19 11.86
CA SER A 106 -5.63 -13.01 12.67
C SER A 106 -6.48 -14.28 12.76
N SER A 107 -6.41 -15.16 11.76
CA SER A 107 -7.17 -16.42 11.71
C SER A 107 -6.58 -17.55 12.56
N GLU A 108 -5.30 -17.45 12.96
CA GLU A 108 -4.66 -18.41 13.89
C GLU A 108 -5.05 -18.16 15.37
N LEU A 109 -5.89 -17.16 15.64
CA LEU A 109 -6.34 -16.77 16.99
C LEU A 109 -7.83 -17.10 17.25
N VAL A 110 -8.45 -17.96 16.43
CA VAL A 110 -9.83 -18.43 16.61
C VAL A 110 -9.85 -19.93 16.92
#